data_AF-A0A423PDF5-F1
#
_entry.id   AF-A0A423PDF5-F1
#
_cell.length_a   1.000
_cell.length_b   1.000
_cell.length_c   1.000
_cell.angle_alpha   90.00
_cell.angle_beta   90.00
_cell.angle_gamma   90.00
#
_symmetry.space_group_name_H-M   'P 1'
#
loop_
_entity.id
_entity.type
_entity.pdbx_description
1 polymer ?
#
loop_
_entity_poly.entity_id
_entity_poly.type
_entity_poly.pdbx_seq_one_letter_code
_entity_poly.pdbx_strand_id
1 'polypeptide(L)'
;MWKYLDEEKDDPDSRCRIAAKRGTLKKREDSPMKTLLLAIEKAKASIRAKVEHPFHVIKNLFGYRKVRYKGLAKNQAQLFTLFALGNLVLARRCQGHADGCRVS
;
A
#
# COMPACT_ATOMS: atom_id res chain seq x y z
N MET A 1 -5.62 -42.52 -10.32
CA MET A 1 -4.20 -42.14 -10.23
C MET A 1 -3.97 -40.76 -10.86
N TRP A 2 -4.62 -39.71 -10.33
CA TRP A 2 -4.45 -38.27 -10.66
C TRP A 2 -5.36 -37.51 -9.69
N LYS A 3 -4.99 -37.46 -8.40
CA LYS A 3 -5.61 -36.58 -7.38
C LYS A 3 -4.79 -36.52 -6.09
N TYR A 4 -3.48 -36.75 -6.21
CA TYR A 4 -2.47 -36.26 -5.29
C TYR A 4 -1.80 -35.14 -6.07
N LEU A 5 -2.07 -33.89 -5.71
CA LEU A 5 -1.23 -32.70 -5.91
C LEU A 5 -1.99 -31.51 -5.31
N ASP A 6 -1.49 -31.06 -4.16
CA ASP A 6 -1.70 -29.79 -3.48
C ASP A 6 -3.14 -29.40 -3.09
N GLU A 7 -3.60 -30.00 -1.97
CA GLU A 7 -4.17 -29.13 -0.94
C GLU A 7 -3.00 -28.39 -0.28
N GLU A 8 -2.55 -27.33 -0.93
CA GLU A 8 -1.76 -26.28 -0.27
C GLU A 8 -2.70 -25.66 0.77
N LYS A 9 -2.69 -26.24 1.98
CA LYS A 9 -3.33 -25.66 3.14
C LYS A 9 -2.71 -24.28 3.31
N ASP A 10 -3.50 -23.24 3.05
CA ASP A 10 -3.16 -21.87 3.42
C ASP A 10 -2.56 -21.88 4.84
N ASP A 11 -1.29 -21.47 4.98
CA ASP A 11 -0.67 -21.28 6.29
C ASP A 11 -1.63 -20.45 7.16
N PRO A 12 -1.92 -20.82 8.42
CA PRO A 12 -2.90 -20.12 9.25
C PRO A 12 -2.54 -18.63 9.49
N ASP A 13 -1.28 -18.25 9.22
CA ASP A 13 -0.74 -16.90 9.31
C ASP A 13 -1.02 -16.03 8.06
N SER A 14 -1.46 -16.63 6.94
CA SER A 14 -1.71 -15.94 5.66
C SER A 14 -3.06 -15.20 5.58
N ARG A 15 -3.83 -15.14 6.68
CA ARG A 15 -5.18 -14.55 6.68
C ARG A 15 -5.14 -13.02 6.51
N CYS A 16 -5.21 -12.55 5.27
CA CYS A 16 -5.32 -11.13 4.94
C CYS A 16 -6.61 -10.51 5.51
N ARG A 17 -6.48 -9.65 6.52
CA ARG A 17 -7.62 -8.93 7.12
C ARG A 17 -7.85 -7.59 6.43
N ILE A 18 -8.79 -7.55 5.49
CA ILE A 18 -9.22 -6.33 4.80
C ILE A 18 -10.00 -5.42 5.76
N ALA A 19 -9.88 -4.10 5.57
CA ALA A 19 -10.64 -3.14 6.35
C ALA A 19 -12.16 -3.25 6.06
N ALA A 20 -12.97 -3.33 7.11
CA ALA A 20 -14.42 -3.42 7.03
C ALA A 20 -15.07 -2.07 6.63
N LYS A 21 -16.21 -2.14 5.93
CA LYS A 21 -16.95 -0.95 5.49
C LYS A 21 -17.46 -0.15 6.70
N ARG A 22 -17.17 1.15 6.73
CA ARG A 22 -17.60 2.07 7.81
C ARG A 22 -19.10 2.09 8.04
N GLY A 23 -19.91 1.93 6.98
CA GLY A 23 -21.37 1.86 7.07
C GLY A 23 -21.87 0.68 7.90
N THR A 24 -21.22 -0.48 7.79
CA THR A 24 -21.58 -1.69 8.55
C THR A 24 -21.20 -1.54 10.03
N LEU A 25 -20.11 -0.84 10.33
CA LEU A 25 -19.66 -0.56 11.70
C LEU A 25 -20.56 0.48 12.41
N LYS A 26 -21.12 1.45 11.66
CA LYS A 26 -22.05 2.45 12.22
C LYS A 26 -23.36 1.85 12.73
N LYS A 27 -23.84 0.77 12.10
CA LYS A 27 -25.10 0.08 12.44
C LYS A 27 -25.05 -0.75 13.74
N ARG A 28 -23.87 -0.92 14.36
CA ARG A 28 -23.74 -1.63 15.63
C ARG A 28 -24.15 -0.75 16.80
N GLU A 29 -24.68 -1.37 17.85
CA GLU A 29 -24.97 -0.74 19.14
C GLU A 29 -23.73 -0.02 19.71
N ASP A 30 -23.97 1.14 20.36
CA ASP A 30 -22.92 1.95 20.95
C ASP A 30 -22.38 1.27 22.23
N SER A 31 -21.32 0.49 22.04
CA SER A 31 -20.57 -0.22 23.08
C SER A 31 -19.09 0.17 23.04
N PRO A 32 -18.34 0.12 24.16
CA PRO A 32 -16.88 0.33 24.15
C PRO A 32 -16.15 -0.59 23.14
N MET A 33 -16.70 -1.77 22.87
CA MET A 33 -16.22 -2.69 21.82
C MET A 33 -16.29 -2.07 20.41
N LYS A 34 -17.32 -1.25 20.11
CA LYS A 34 -17.49 -0.56 18.83
C LYS A 34 -16.37 0.46 18.60
N THR A 35 -15.98 1.20 19.64
CA THR A 35 -14.91 2.20 19.56
C THR A 35 -13.56 1.55 19.24
N LEU A 36 -13.24 0.43 19.90
CA LEU A 36 -12.04 -0.35 19.62
C LEU A 36 -12.01 -0.89 18.19
N LEU A 37 -13.12 -1.46 17.72
CA LEU A 37 -13.23 -1.93 16.34
C LEU A 37 -13.07 -0.79 15.32
N LEU A 38 -13.69 0.37 15.56
CA LEU A 38 -13.52 1.54 14.70
C LEU A 38 -12.06 2.02 14.64
N ALA A 39 -11.34 1.99 15.77
CA ALA A 39 -9.93 2.37 15.81
C ALA A 39 -9.05 1.40 14.99
N ILE A 40 -9.28 0.08 15.13
CA ILE A 40 -8.56 -0.95 14.36
C ILE A 40 -8.82 -0.79 12.86
N GLU A 41 -10.09 -0.64 12.47
CA GLU A 41 -10.47 -0.50 11.06
C GLU A 41 -9.96 0.83 10.46
N LYS A 42 -9.93 1.90 11.25
CA LYS A 42 -9.28 3.16 10.87
C LYS A 42 -7.78 3.00 10.68
N ALA A 43 -7.10 2.23 11.54
CA ALA A 43 -5.68 1.95 11.41
C ALA A 43 -5.38 1.15 10.13
N LYS A 44 -6.17 0.11 9.82
CA LYS A 44 -6.04 -0.63 8.56
C LYS A 44 -6.22 0.29 7.34
N ALA A 45 -7.23 1.16 7.37
CA ALA A 45 -7.48 2.12 6.30
C ALA A 45 -6.36 3.17 6.15
N SER A 46 -5.77 3.64 7.26
CA SER A 46 -4.68 4.62 7.22
C SER A 46 -3.38 4.02 6.68
N ILE A 47 -3.06 2.77 7.06
CA ILE A 47 -1.95 2.01 6.49
C ILE A 47 -2.15 1.87 4.98
N ARG A 48 -3.36 1.50 4.54
CA ARG A 48 -3.71 1.39 3.13
C ARG A 48 -3.50 2.70 2.37
N ALA A 49 -3.97 3.82 2.91
CA ALA A 49 -3.78 5.13 2.29
C ALA A 49 -2.29 5.49 2.15
N LYS A 50 -1.46 5.18 3.16
CA LYS A 50 -0.01 5.41 3.11
C LYS A 50 0.68 4.58 2.04
N VAL A 51 0.32 3.31 1.87
CA VAL A 51 0.94 2.44 0.84
C VAL A 51 0.42 2.76 -0.56
N GLU A 52 -0.84 3.18 -0.71
CA GLU A 52 -1.40 3.56 -2.01
C GLU A 52 -0.69 4.77 -2.61
N HIS A 53 -0.23 5.71 -1.79
CA HIS A 53 0.44 6.92 -2.25
C HIS A 53 1.69 6.67 -3.11
N PRO A 54 2.71 5.91 -2.67
CA PRO A 54 3.89 5.64 -3.49
C PRO A 54 3.56 4.75 -4.70
N PHE A 55 2.60 3.83 -4.61
CA PHE A 55 2.12 3.09 -5.79
C PHE A 55 1.46 4.00 -6.81
N HIS A 56 0.71 5.01 -6.38
CA HIS A 56 0.12 6.02 -7.26
C HIS A 56 1.21 6.85 -7.95
N VAL A 57 2.24 7.29 -7.22
CA VAL A 57 3.41 7.98 -7.79
C VAL A 57 4.04 7.14 -8.89
N ILE A 58 4.29 5.86 -8.66
CA ILE A 58 4.94 4.98 -9.63
C ILE A 58 4.04 4.71 -10.84
N LYS A 59 2.76 4.43 -10.63
CA LYS A 59 1.83 4.11 -11.73
C LYS A 59 1.53 5.33 -12.62
N ASN A 60 1.44 6.51 -12.04
CA ASN A 60 1.04 7.72 -12.75
C ASN A 60 2.22 8.57 -13.21
N LEU A 61 3.17 8.93 -12.33
CA LEU A 61 4.31 9.78 -12.70
C LEU A 61 5.33 9.02 -13.54
N PHE A 62 5.63 7.77 -13.18
CA PHE A 62 6.59 6.94 -13.90
C PHE A 62 5.93 6.03 -14.97
N GLY A 63 4.60 6.06 -15.09
CA GLY A 63 3.86 5.34 -16.13
C GLY A 63 3.96 3.80 -16.03
N TYR A 64 4.24 3.25 -14.85
CA TYR A 64 4.35 1.80 -14.65
C TYR A 64 2.98 1.11 -14.67
N ARG A 65 2.43 0.90 -15.88
CA ARG A 65 1.13 0.26 -16.10
C ARG A 65 1.23 -1.21 -16.52
N LYS A 66 2.30 -1.57 -17.24
CA LYS A 66 2.55 -2.93 -17.72
C LYS A 66 3.98 -3.35 -17.42
N VAL A 67 4.11 -4.63 -17.12
CA VAL A 67 5.37 -5.32 -16.89
C VAL A 67 6.14 -5.40 -18.22
N ARG A 68 7.43 -5.02 -18.22
CA ARG A 68 8.25 -4.97 -19.45
C ARG A 68 9.09 -6.21 -19.69
N TYR A 69 9.56 -6.87 -18.64
CA TYR A 69 10.52 -7.98 -18.76
C TYR A 69 9.83 -9.33 -18.59
N LYS A 70 10.37 -10.35 -19.28
CA LYS A 70 10.01 -11.76 -19.04
C LYS A 70 10.76 -12.25 -17.80
N GLY A 71 10.05 -12.38 -16.68
CA GLY A 71 10.56 -12.92 -15.42
C GLY A 71 10.33 -12.01 -14.20
N LEU A 72 9.84 -12.60 -13.10
CA LEU A 72 9.46 -11.87 -11.87
C LEU A 72 10.63 -11.08 -11.27
N ALA A 73 11.81 -11.69 -11.17
CA ALA A 73 12.98 -11.06 -10.57
C ALA A 73 13.39 -9.75 -11.28
N LYS A 74 13.38 -9.74 -12.62
CA LYS A 74 13.73 -8.54 -13.42
C LYS A 74 12.73 -7.42 -13.24
N ASN A 75 11.45 -7.76 -13.13
CA ASN A 75 10.38 -6.79 -12.90
C ASN A 75 10.38 -6.25 -11.48
N GLN A 76 10.73 -7.08 -10.50
CA GLN A 76 10.89 -6.66 -9.11
C GLN A 76 12.06 -5.68 -8.97
N ALA A 77 13.20 -5.98 -9.59
CA ALA A 77 14.34 -5.04 -9.63
C ALA A 77 13.94 -3.70 -10.27
N GLN A 78 13.23 -3.73 -11.41
CA GLN A 78 12.72 -2.51 -12.05
C GLN A 78 11.81 -1.70 -11.11
N LEU A 79 10.89 -2.38 -10.41
CA LEU A 79 9.96 -1.75 -9.48
C LEU A 79 10.70 -1.12 -8.29
N PHE A 80 11.69 -1.78 -7.71
CA PHE A 80 12.53 -1.21 -6.65
C PHE A 80 13.28 0.04 -7.11
N THR A 81 13.85 0.02 -8.31
CA THR A 81 14.51 1.21 -8.88
C THR A 81 13.53 2.38 -9.03
N LEU A 82 12.29 2.12 -9.47
CA LEU A 82 11.26 3.15 -9.57
C LEU A 82 10.84 3.71 -8.20
N PHE A 83 10.78 2.88 -7.17
CA PHE A 83 10.58 3.35 -5.79
C PHE A 83 11.73 4.26 -5.32
N ALA A 84 12.98 3.87 -5.59
CA ALA A 84 14.14 4.69 -5.24
C ALA A 84 14.09 6.07 -5.95
N LEU A 85 13.76 6.09 -7.24
CA LEU A 85 13.58 7.33 -8.01
C LEU A 85 12.39 8.16 -7.52
N GLY A 86 11.27 7.52 -7.16
CA GLY A 86 10.12 8.19 -6.59
C GLY A 86 10.45 8.91 -5.29
N ASN A 87 11.20 8.24 -4.40
CA ASN A 87 11.68 8.84 -3.16
C ASN A 87 12.65 9.99 -3.42
N LEU A 88 13.53 9.88 -4.42
CA LEU A 88 14.46 10.96 -4.80
C LEU A 88 13.72 12.21 -5.31
N VAL A 89 12.68 12.04 -6.14
CA VAL A 89 11.85 13.15 -6.61
C VAL A 89 11.09 13.82 -5.46
N LEU A 90 10.55 13.03 -4.52
CA LEU A 90 9.91 13.55 -3.32
C LEU A 90 10.91 14.33 -2.45
N ALA A 91 12.12 13.81 -2.23
CA ALA A 91 13.16 14.47 -1.47
C ALA A 91 13.57 15.83 -2.08
N ARG A 92 13.71 15.89 -3.41
CA ARG A 92 14.01 17.14 -4.13
C ARG A 92 12.92 18.20 -3.94
N ARG A 93 11.64 17.81 -3.90
CA ARG A 93 10.52 18.74 -3.66
C ARG A 93 10.48 19.26 -2.23
N CYS A 94 10.92 18.45 -1.26
CA CYS A 94 11.07 18.87 0.13
C CYS A 94 12.24 19.84 0.32
N GLN A 95 13.38 19.62 -0.34
CA GLN A 95 14.53 20.53 -0.29
C GLN A 95 14.24 21.89 -0.95
N GLY A 96 13.53 21.90 -2.08
CA GLY A 96 13.15 23.14 -2.75
C GLY A 96 12.23 24.08 -1.95
N HIS A 97 11.63 23.62 -0.84
CA HIS A 97 10.89 24.48 0.11
C HIS A 97 11.75 25.02 1.25
N ALA A 98 12.88 24.39 1.56
CA ALA A 98 13.84 24.91 2.53
C ALA A 98 14.68 26.05 1.95
N ASP A 99 14.95 25.99 0.64
CA ASP A 99 15.74 27.01 -0.08
C ASP A 99 14.88 28.20 -0.59
N GLY A 100 13.60 28.24 -0.21
CA GLY A 100 12.67 29.33 -0.53
C GLY A 100 12.80 30.58 0.35
N CYS A 101 13.90 30.73 1.09
CA CYS A 101 14.26 32.01 1.72
C CYS A 101 14.82 32.94 0.62
N ARG A 102 13.89 33.56 -0.10
CA ARG A 102 14.18 34.63 -1.04
C ARG A 102 14.51 35.87 -0.19
N VAL A 103 15.79 36.13 0.01
CA VAL A 103 16.30 37.42 0.48
C VAL A 103 15.72 38.52 -0.41
N SER A 104 15.00 39.44 0.20
CA SER A 104 14.70 40.80 -0.27
C SER A 104 14.75 41.70 0.94
#